data_AF-A0A382U4V4-F1
#
_entry.id   AF-A0A382U4V4-F1
#
_cell.length_a   1.000
_cell.length_b   1.000
_cell.length_c   1.000
_cell.angle_alpha   90.00
_cell.angle_beta   90.00
_cell.angle_gamma   90.00
#
_symmetry.space_group_name_H-M   'P 1'
#
loop_
_entity.id
_entity.type
_entity.pdbx_description
1 polymer ?
#
loop_
_entity_poly.entity_id
_entity_poly.type
_entity_poly.pdbx_seq_one_letter_code
_entity_poly.pdbx_strand_id
1 'polypeptide(L)'
;AGIGMSFGVLQFIYSKKLLGTAGLSPNSMEDRKRTRLVVGAKVSVGVMFVVIASGLLGFYSIEPRVFAENFSYFLTVVAGLYFLYLFLLAGLNATEKRNLILLVLLFIGAAAFWSGFDQSASSLSIFARDYTDLSVRGYIIPIGWLQFANPIFVVIFAPIFAGIWTHLGRINLNPALPIKFALGLVLMAVSFVIMLFAVELAMETAPVGMRWLILTYLLQTWGELTLSPIGLAAFSRYSPKKYIGQMFGLWFLASAIGGVLAGLLGGDALDAGLESISPVFNFMIKYYLAIALILI
;
A
#
# COMPACT_ATOMS: atom_id res chain seq x y z
N ALA A 1 4.01 -5.32 -17.49
CA ALA A 1 2.97 -4.27 -17.38
C ALA A 1 2.45 -3.79 -18.74
N GLY A 2 3.30 -3.29 -19.65
CA GLY A 2 2.87 -2.67 -20.93
C GLY A 2 1.92 -3.52 -21.79
N ILE A 3 2.25 -4.79 -22.06
CA ILE A 3 1.42 -5.68 -22.89
C ILE A 3 0.04 -5.91 -22.27
N GLY A 4 -0.04 -6.14 -20.95
CA GLY A 4 -1.31 -6.33 -20.24
C GLY A 4 -2.17 -5.07 -20.23
N MET A 5 -1.56 -3.90 -20.05
CA MET A 5 -2.26 -2.62 -20.16
C MET A 5 -2.81 -2.40 -21.58
N SER A 6 -2.06 -2.77 -22.63
CA SER A 6 -2.54 -2.73 -24.01
C SER A 6 -3.77 -3.61 -24.22
N PHE A 7 -3.78 -4.85 -23.70
CA PHE A 7 -4.98 -5.69 -23.76
C PHE A 7 -6.15 -5.08 -22.99
N GLY A 8 -5.92 -4.46 -21.84
CA GLY A 8 -6.95 -3.73 -21.10
C GLY A 8 -7.54 -2.55 -21.91
N VAL A 9 -6.69 -1.77 -22.59
CA VAL A 9 -7.13 -0.67 -23.47
C VAL A 9 -7.91 -1.22 -24.67
N LEU A 10 -7.44 -2.29 -25.30
CA LEU A 10 -8.15 -2.93 -26.40
C LEU A 10 -9.53 -3.43 -25.93
N GLN A 11 -9.59 -4.12 -24.80
CA GLN A 11 -10.84 -4.58 -24.19
C GLN A 11 -11.79 -3.41 -23.91
N PHE A 12 -11.29 -2.30 -23.36
CA PHE A 12 -12.07 -1.08 -23.15
C PHE A 12 -12.60 -0.51 -24.48
N ILE A 13 -11.77 -0.41 -25.52
CA ILE A 13 -12.20 0.08 -26.84
C ILE A 13 -13.30 -0.80 -27.43
N TYR A 14 -13.21 -2.13 -27.28
CA TYR A 14 -14.24 -3.07 -27.74
C TYR A 14 -15.53 -3.01 -26.90
N SER A 15 -15.41 -2.77 -25.60
CA SER A 15 -16.52 -2.76 -24.65
C SER A 15 -17.15 -1.38 -24.42
N LYS A 16 -16.55 -0.28 -24.89
CA LYS A 16 -17.07 1.09 -24.70
C LYS A 16 -18.51 1.26 -25.17
N LYS A 17 -18.93 0.48 -26.18
CA LYS A 17 -20.31 0.45 -26.68
C LYS A 17 -21.34 0.04 -25.62
N LEU A 18 -20.92 -0.69 -24.58
CA LEU A 18 -21.76 -1.09 -23.44
C LEU A 18 -22.04 0.07 -22.49
N LEU A 19 -21.30 1.17 -22.57
CA LEU A 19 -21.50 2.35 -21.71
C LEU A 19 -22.71 3.20 -22.13
N GLY A 20 -23.28 2.96 -23.32
CA GLY A 20 -24.44 3.70 -23.81
C GLY A 20 -24.19 5.21 -23.86
N THR A 21 -25.00 5.97 -23.12
CA THR A 21 -24.89 7.44 -23.02
C THR A 21 -24.07 7.93 -21.82
N ALA A 22 -23.55 7.02 -21.00
CA ALA A 22 -22.80 7.39 -19.80
C ALA A 22 -21.53 8.16 -20.16
N GLY A 23 -21.41 9.39 -19.64
CA GLY A 23 -20.24 10.25 -19.86
C GLY A 23 -20.22 11.03 -21.20
N LEU A 24 -21.26 10.93 -22.04
CA LEU A 24 -21.34 11.70 -23.30
C LEU A 24 -21.53 13.20 -23.07
N SER A 25 -22.23 13.58 -21.99
CA SER A 25 -22.46 14.98 -21.64
C SER A 25 -21.76 15.29 -20.33
N PRO A 26 -20.82 16.25 -20.29
CA PRO A 26 -20.27 16.71 -19.04
C PRO A 26 -21.38 17.33 -18.17
N ASN A 27 -21.25 17.23 -16.85
CA ASN A 27 -22.13 17.97 -15.94
C ASN A 27 -22.12 19.44 -16.33
N SER A 28 -23.30 20.07 -16.42
CA SER A 28 -23.42 21.48 -16.77
C SER A 28 -22.55 22.31 -15.83
N MET A 29 -21.57 23.00 -16.38
CA MET A 29 -20.64 23.84 -15.65
C MET A 29 -20.56 25.17 -16.36
N GLU A 30 -20.62 26.24 -15.58
CA GLU A 30 -20.46 27.60 -16.09
C GLU A 30 -19.13 27.74 -16.86
N ASP A 31 -19.16 28.31 -18.07
CA ASP A 31 -17.98 28.41 -18.94
C ASP A 31 -16.81 29.15 -18.30
N ARG A 32 -17.12 30.12 -17.42
CA ARG A 32 -16.13 30.83 -16.62
C ARG A 32 -15.38 29.91 -15.65
N LYS A 33 -16.11 29.02 -14.97
CA LYS A 33 -15.53 28.03 -14.06
C LYS A 33 -14.71 27.00 -14.83
N ARG A 34 -15.21 26.54 -15.97
CA ARG A 34 -14.49 25.62 -16.86
C ARG A 34 -13.17 26.22 -17.33
N THR A 35 -13.20 27.46 -17.84
CA THR A 35 -12.01 28.17 -18.31
C THR A 35 -10.99 28.34 -17.19
N ARG A 36 -11.43 28.73 -15.99
CA ARG A 36 -10.54 28.85 -14.81
C ARG A 36 -9.88 27.52 -14.45
N LEU A 37 -10.62 26.41 -14.47
CA LEU A 37 -10.05 25.09 -14.18
C LEU A 37 -9.06 24.63 -15.25
N VAL A 38 -9.35 24.86 -16.54
CA VAL A 38 -8.44 24.52 -17.64
C VAL A 38 -7.16 25.34 -17.58
N VAL A 39 -7.27 26.66 -17.36
CA VAL A 39 -6.11 27.53 -17.19
C VAL A 39 -5.32 27.11 -15.96
N GLY A 40 -5.98 26.85 -14.83
CA GLY A 40 -5.34 26.35 -13.62
C GLY A 40 -4.57 25.05 -13.86
N ALA A 41 -5.17 24.08 -14.55
CA ALA A 41 -4.50 22.83 -14.88
C ALA A 41 -3.27 23.04 -15.78
N LYS A 42 -3.38 23.87 -16.83
CA LYS A 42 -2.24 24.21 -17.70
C LYS A 42 -1.11 24.89 -16.93
N VAL A 43 -1.45 25.83 -16.05
CA VAL A 43 -0.47 26.51 -15.19
C VAL A 43 0.19 25.51 -14.25
N SER A 44 -0.56 24.64 -13.58
CA SER A 44 0.00 23.62 -12.70
C SER A 44 0.95 22.67 -13.42
N VAL A 45 0.60 22.23 -14.64
CA VAL A 45 1.48 21.40 -15.48
C VAL A 45 2.74 22.17 -15.89
N GLY A 46 2.60 23.44 -16.27
CA GLY A 46 3.72 24.31 -16.61
C GLY A 46 4.67 24.50 -15.43
N VAL A 47 4.14 24.79 -14.24
CA VAL A 47 4.92 24.92 -13.00
C VAL A 47 5.62 23.61 -12.66
N MET A 48 4.91 22.48 -12.73
CA MET A 48 5.50 21.15 -12.48
C MET A 48 6.66 20.86 -13.45
N PHE A 49 6.50 21.18 -14.73
CA PHE A 49 7.55 21.01 -15.72
C PHE A 49 8.76 21.91 -15.42
N VAL A 50 8.54 23.19 -15.07
CA VAL A 50 9.62 24.11 -14.70
C VAL A 50 10.36 23.61 -13.46
N VAL A 51 9.65 23.16 -12.43
CA VAL A 51 10.27 22.59 -11.22
C VAL A 51 11.13 21.38 -11.57
N ILE A 52 10.56 20.38 -12.27
CA ILE A 52 11.30 19.17 -12.67
C ILE A 52 12.51 19.53 -13.56
N ALA A 53 12.32 20.35 -14.58
CA ALA A 53 13.40 20.77 -15.47
C ALA A 53 14.50 21.52 -14.69
N SER A 54 14.13 22.39 -13.76
CA SER A 54 15.11 23.12 -12.94
C SER A 54 15.88 22.21 -11.99
N GLY A 55 15.25 21.17 -11.43
CA GLY A 55 15.93 20.13 -10.67
C GLY A 55 16.88 19.31 -11.55
N LEU A 56 16.45 18.90 -12.75
CA LEU A 56 17.27 18.16 -13.71
C LEU A 56 18.47 18.98 -14.23
N LEU A 57 18.33 20.30 -14.33
CA LEU A 57 19.41 21.23 -14.69
C LEU A 57 20.34 21.54 -13.51
N GLY A 58 20.07 21.02 -12.32
CA GLY A 58 20.93 21.15 -11.15
C GLY A 58 20.82 22.49 -10.42
N PHE A 59 19.77 23.28 -10.65
CA PHE A 59 19.56 24.55 -9.92
C PHE A 59 19.34 24.33 -8.42
N TYR A 60 18.89 23.14 -8.04
CA TYR A 60 18.81 22.70 -6.65
C TYR A 60 19.05 21.18 -6.59
N SER A 61 19.58 20.72 -5.45
CA SER A 61 19.67 19.31 -5.13
C SER A 61 18.85 19.05 -3.87
N ILE A 62 17.96 18.07 -3.91
CA ILE A 62 17.19 17.64 -2.75
C ILE A 62 17.69 16.26 -2.36
N GLU A 63 18.14 16.13 -1.12
CA GLU A 63 18.49 14.83 -0.56
C GLU A 63 17.24 13.94 -0.52
N PRO A 64 17.24 12.78 -1.20
CA PRO A 64 16.04 11.94 -1.32
C PRO A 64 15.46 11.50 0.02
N ARG A 65 16.33 11.22 1.01
CA ARG A 65 15.93 10.83 2.35
C ARG A 65 15.19 11.96 3.07
N VAL A 66 15.79 13.16 3.11
CA VAL A 66 15.18 14.35 3.72
C VAL A 66 13.85 14.70 3.06
N PHE A 67 13.75 14.55 1.74
CA PHE A 67 12.48 14.71 1.04
C PHE A 67 11.44 13.69 1.50
N ALA A 68 11.78 12.40 1.53
CA ALA A 68 10.87 11.33 1.91
C ALA A 68 10.39 11.45 3.37
N GLU A 69 11.28 11.80 4.31
CA GLU A 69 10.93 12.04 5.71
C GLU A 69 9.94 13.21 5.86
N ASN A 70 10.27 14.36 5.26
CA ASN A 70 9.40 15.53 5.29
C ASN A 70 8.07 15.29 4.58
N PHE A 71 8.07 14.51 3.49
CA PHE A 71 6.87 14.15 2.78
C PHE A 71 5.99 13.22 3.61
N SER A 72 6.58 12.24 4.31
CA SER A 72 5.84 11.39 5.26
C SER A 72 5.18 12.20 6.39
N TYR A 73 5.90 13.16 6.98
CA TYR A 73 5.35 14.07 7.97
C TYR A 73 4.22 14.92 7.41
N PHE A 74 4.41 15.49 6.20
CA PHE A 74 3.37 16.26 5.52
C PHE A 74 2.10 15.43 5.30
N LEU A 75 2.20 14.23 4.73
CA LEU A 75 1.04 13.37 4.48
C LEU A 75 0.33 12.99 5.79
N THR A 76 1.10 12.67 6.83
CA THR A 76 0.56 12.31 8.15
C THR A 76 -0.16 13.49 8.82
N VAL A 77 0.43 14.69 8.78
CA VAL A 77 -0.19 15.91 9.32
C VAL A 77 -1.46 16.26 8.55
N VAL A 78 -1.43 16.20 7.21
CA VAL A 78 -2.62 16.44 6.37
C VAL A 78 -3.73 15.45 6.71
N ALA A 79 -3.41 14.16 6.81
CA ALA A 79 -4.38 13.14 7.20
C ALA A 79 -4.99 13.43 8.59
N GLY A 80 -4.14 13.70 9.58
CA GLY A 80 -4.55 13.97 10.96
C GLY A 80 -5.43 15.21 11.09
N LEU A 81 -5.01 16.33 10.48
CA LEU A 81 -5.80 17.57 10.44
C LEU A 81 -7.14 17.35 9.74
N TYR A 82 -7.16 16.53 8.69
CA TYR A 82 -8.38 16.25 7.96
C TYR A 82 -9.36 15.38 8.76
N PHE A 83 -8.89 14.32 9.43
CA PHE A 83 -9.70 13.55 10.37
C PHE A 83 -10.22 14.42 11.52
N LEU A 84 -9.40 15.33 12.05
CA LEU A 84 -9.80 16.28 13.09
C LEU A 84 -10.89 17.24 12.60
N TYR A 85 -10.74 17.78 11.39
CA TYR A 85 -11.77 18.58 10.72
C TYR A 85 -13.08 17.81 10.58
N LEU A 86 -13.02 16.55 10.11
CA LEU A 86 -14.19 15.69 9.99
C LEU A 86 -14.87 15.47 11.34
N PHE A 87 -14.10 15.26 12.41
CA PHE A 87 -14.63 14.97 13.73
C PHE A 87 -15.25 16.20 14.43
N LEU A 88 -14.64 17.38 14.27
CA LEU A 88 -15.02 18.60 14.99
C LEU A 88 -15.94 19.53 14.20
N LEU A 89 -15.66 19.73 12.90
CA LEU A 89 -16.22 20.84 12.12
C LEU A 89 -17.15 20.40 10.99
N ALA A 90 -17.10 19.13 10.58
CA ALA A 90 -17.86 18.66 9.41
C ALA A 90 -19.35 18.40 9.67
N GLY A 91 -19.85 18.68 10.88
CA GLY A 91 -21.26 18.55 11.25
C GLY A 91 -21.77 17.10 11.34
N LEU A 92 -20.88 16.16 11.66
CA LEU A 92 -21.21 14.72 11.74
C LEU A 92 -22.07 14.39 12.97
N ASN A 93 -23.00 13.44 12.81
CA ASN A 93 -23.78 12.92 13.92
C ASN A 93 -22.96 11.94 14.80
N ALA A 94 -23.50 11.55 15.97
CA ALA A 94 -22.79 10.69 16.93
C ALA A 94 -22.35 9.33 16.34
N THR A 95 -23.20 8.73 15.50
CA THR A 95 -22.90 7.45 14.84
C THR A 95 -21.77 7.60 13.80
N GLU A 96 -21.82 8.67 13.00
CA GLU A 96 -20.78 9.00 12.03
C GLU A 96 -19.43 9.29 12.71
N LYS A 97 -19.43 9.98 13.86
CA LYS A 97 -18.21 10.20 14.65
C LYS A 97 -17.63 8.89 15.18
N ARG A 98 -18.47 7.97 15.68
CA ARG A 98 -18.01 6.64 16.11
C ARG A 98 -17.43 5.83 14.95
N ASN A 99 -18.08 5.88 13.79
CA ASN A 99 -17.58 5.25 12.56
C ASN A 99 -16.25 5.87 12.11
N LEU A 100 -16.09 7.19 12.27
CA LEU A 100 -14.85 7.87 11.91
C LEU A 100 -13.68 7.40 12.77
N ILE A 101 -13.88 7.17 14.07
CA ILE A 101 -12.85 6.59 14.96
C ILE A 101 -12.43 5.21 14.45
N LEU A 102 -13.39 4.35 14.06
CA LEU A 102 -13.07 3.07 13.43
C LEU A 102 -12.22 3.27 12.17
N LEU A 103 -12.59 4.19 11.28
CA LEU A 103 -11.85 4.46 10.05
C LEU A 103 -10.44 5.01 10.30
N VAL A 104 -10.22 5.77 11.37
CA VAL A 104 -8.87 6.21 11.80
C VAL A 104 -8.02 5.00 12.20
N LEU A 105 -8.58 4.06 12.99
CA LEU A 105 -7.87 2.84 13.37
C LEU A 105 -7.51 1.99 12.14
N LEU A 106 -8.46 1.84 11.21
CA LEU A 106 -8.21 1.13 9.95
C LEU A 106 -7.20 1.86 9.05
N PHE A 107 -7.18 3.19 9.05
CA PHE A 107 -6.20 4.01 8.32
C PHE A 107 -4.78 3.73 8.84
N ILE A 108 -4.59 3.75 10.16
CA ILE A 108 -3.29 3.47 10.80
C ILE A 108 -2.85 2.03 10.47
N GLY A 109 -3.75 1.07 10.61
CA GLY A 109 -3.47 -0.33 10.26
C GLY A 109 -3.13 -0.53 8.79
N ALA A 110 -3.81 0.19 7.87
CA ALA A 110 -3.51 0.14 6.45
C ALA A 110 -2.14 0.76 6.12
N ALA A 111 -1.83 1.94 6.66
CA ALA A 111 -0.53 2.59 6.45
C ALA A 111 0.63 1.71 6.96
N ALA A 112 0.44 1.09 8.12
CA ALA A 112 1.39 0.10 8.64
C ALA A 112 1.52 -1.09 7.70
N PHE A 113 0.43 -1.74 7.32
CA PHE A 113 0.48 -2.91 6.44
C PHE A 113 1.21 -2.62 5.12
N TRP A 114 0.86 -1.52 4.44
CA TRP A 114 1.50 -1.15 3.17
C TRP A 114 2.98 -0.82 3.32
N SER A 115 3.43 -0.30 4.48
CA SER A 115 4.86 -0.08 4.74
C SER A 115 5.71 -1.36 4.71
N GLY A 116 5.11 -2.50 5.03
CA GLY A 116 5.75 -3.82 5.00
C GLY A 116 5.56 -4.51 3.67
N PHE A 117 4.36 -4.46 3.13
CA PHE A 117 4.02 -5.07 1.85
C PHE A 117 4.83 -4.48 0.69
N ASP A 118 5.00 -3.15 0.68
CA ASP A 118 5.75 -2.46 -0.36
C ASP A 118 7.27 -2.69 -0.26
N GLN A 119 7.77 -3.35 0.81
CA GLN A 119 9.17 -3.81 0.87
C GLN A 119 9.51 -4.83 -0.22
N SER A 120 8.50 -5.52 -0.77
CA SER A 120 8.66 -6.40 -1.93
C SER A 120 9.35 -5.70 -3.11
N ALA A 121 9.15 -4.39 -3.26
CA ALA A 121 9.77 -3.57 -4.30
C ALA A 121 11.03 -2.79 -3.84
N SER A 122 11.46 -2.95 -2.59
CA SER A 122 12.65 -2.29 -2.04
C SER A 122 13.60 -3.30 -1.38
N SER A 123 13.65 -3.38 -0.04
CA SER A 123 14.64 -4.20 0.68
C SER A 123 14.60 -5.68 0.29
N LEU A 124 13.41 -6.26 0.09
CA LEU A 124 13.26 -7.68 -0.29
C LEU A 124 13.72 -7.92 -1.74
N SER A 125 13.51 -6.96 -2.64
CA SER A 125 14.02 -7.06 -4.00
C SER A 125 15.55 -6.97 -4.05
N ILE A 126 16.17 -6.25 -3.12
CA ILE A 126 17.63 -6.16 -3.06
C ILE A 126 18.22 -7.37 -2.35
N PHE A 127 17.56 -7.88 -1.31
CA PHE A 127 17.91 -9.18 -0.73
C PHE A 127 17.84 -10.31 -1.78
N ALA A 128 16.85 -10.27 -2.67
CA ALA A 128 16.74 -11.18 -3.80
C ALA A 128 17.91 -11.07 -4.79
N ARG A 129 18.43 -9.85 -5.00
CA ARG A 129 19.54 -9.59 -5.92
C ARG A 129 20.87 -10.06 -5.34
N ASP A 130 21.13 -9.71 -4.09
CA ASP A 130 22.47 -9.78 -3.51
C ASP A 130 22.72 -11.05 -2.68
N TYR A 131 21.67 -11.64 -2.10
CA TYR A 131 21.81 -12.71 -1.11
C TYR A 131 20.99 -13.96 -1.44
N THR A 132 20.33 -14.03 -2.60
CA THR A 132 19.45 -15.15 -2.95
C THR A 132 19.92 -15.88 -4.20
N ASP A 133 19.90 -17.21 -4.14
CA ASP A 133 20.13 -18.07 -5.31
C ASP A 133 18.86 -18.10 -6.17
N LEU A 134 18.98 -17.49 -7.36
CA LEU A 134 17.93 -17.40 -8.38
C LEU A 134 18.10 -18.46 -9.48
N SER A 135 18.97 -19.45 -9.30
CA SER A 135 19.15 -20.53 -10.24
C SER A 135 17.99 -21.53 -10.17
N VAL A 136 17.35 -21.77 -11.31
CA VAL A 136 16.29 -22.76 -11.47
C VAL A 136 16.70 -23.68 -12.62
N ARG A 137 17.08 -24.92 -12.30
CA ARG A 137 17.51 -25.93 -13.29
C ARG A 137 18.61 -25.41 -14.24
N GLY A 138 19.58 -24.67 -13.70
CA GLY A 138 20.71 -24.11 -14.45
C GLY A 138 20.44 -22.78 -15.17
N TYR A 139 19.22 -22.24 -15.08
CA TYR A 139 18.87 -20.91 -15.59
C TYR A 139 18.68 -19.92 -14.45
N ILE A 140 19.34 -18.76 -14.50
CA ILE A 140 19.18 -17.70 -13.51
C ILE A 140 17.95 -16.87 -13.88
N ILE A 141 16.90 -16.93 -13.06
CA ILE A 141 15.68 -16.16 -13.32
C ILE A 141 15.89 -14.67 -13.03
N PRO A 142 15.20 -13.76 -13.75
CA PRO A 142 15.19 -12.35 -13.40
C PRO A 142 14.55 -12.13 -12.02
N ILE A 143 15.13 -11.25 -11.19
CA ILE A 143 14.63 -10.91 -9.85
C ILE A 143 13.16 -10.49 -9.89
N GLY A 144 12.78 -9.69 -10.89
CA GLY A 144 11.40 -9.22 -11.07
C GLY A 144 10.37 -10.34 -11.26
N TRP A 145 10.79 -11.57 -11.57
CA TRP A 145 9.88 -12.72 -11.63
C TRP A 145 9.36 -13.14 -10.27
N LEU A 146 10.11 -12.88 -9.19
CA LEU A 146 9.63 -13.13 -7.84
C LEU A 146 8.39 -12.29 -7.50
N GLN A 147 8.21 -11.14 -8.16
CA GLN A 147 7.02 -10.30 -8.01
C GLN A 147 5.75 -10.92 -8.59
N PHE A 148 5.85 -11.96 -9.42
CA PHE A 148 4.69 -12.74 -9.85
C PHE A 148 4.13 -13.61 -8.72
N ALA A 149 4.89 -13.86 -7.65
CA ALA A 149 4.42 -14.67 -6.52
C ALA A 149 3.14 -14.08 -5.91
N ASN A 150 3.09 -12.77 -5.67
CA ASN A 150 1.91 -12.11 -5.09
C ASN A 150 0.63 -12.30 -5.94
N PRO A 151 0.55 -11.91 -7.23
CA PRO A 151 -0.67 -12.11 -8.00
C PRO A 151 -1.05 -13.58 -8.17
N ILE A 152 -0.08 -14.50 -8.24
CA ILE A 152 -0.35 -15.94 -8.26
C ILE A 152 -1.02 -16.38 -6.95
N PHE A 153 -0.45 -15.98 -5.80
CA PHE A 153 -1.02 -16.29 -4.49
C PHE A 153 -2.38 -15.64 -4.27
N VAL A 154 -2.60 -14.40 -4.72
CA VAL A 154 -3.92 -13.76 -4.65
C VAL A 154 -4.95 -14.59 -5.42
N VAL A 155 -4.66 -15.01 -6.66
CA VAL A 155 -5.59 -15.81 -7.46
C VAL A 155 -5.91 -17.15 -6.79
N ILE A 156 -4.91 -17.83 -6.21
CA ILE A 156 -5.07 -19.13 -5.56
C ILE A 156 -5.85 -18.99 -4.24
N PHE A 157 -5.48 -18.02 -3.40
CA PHE A 157 -5.95 -17.95 -2.01
C PHE A 157 -7.14 -17.01 -1.80
N ALA A 158 -7.41 -16.03 -2.67
CA ALA A 158 -8.60 -15.17 -2.55
C ALA A 158 -9.92 -15.94 -2.39
N PRO A 159 -10.24 -16.98 -3.21
CA PRO A 159 -11.47 -17.75 -3.00
C PRO A 159 -11.49 -18.51 -1.67
N ILE A 160 -10.32 -18.96 -1.19
CA ILE A 160 -10.18 -19.67 0.09
C ILE A 160 -10.49 -18.71 1.25
N PHE A 161 -9.88 -17.54 1.28
CA PHE A 161 -10.14 -16.53 2.32
C PHE A 161 -11.59 -16.04 2.27
N ALA A 162 -12.16 -15.84 1.08
CA ALA A 162 -13.59 -15.51 0.94
C ALA A 162 -14.49 -16.62 1.51
N GLY A 163 -14.14 -17.89 1.26
CA GLY A 163 -14.82 -19.05 1.84
C GLY A 163 -14.74 -19.09 3.37
N ILE A 164 -13.55 -18.86 3.94
CA ILE A 164 -13.32 -18.78 5.39
C ILE A 164 -14.22 -17.72 6.02
N TRP A 165 -14.22 -16.50 5.49
CA TRP A 165 -15.05 -15.42 6.04
C TRP A 165 -16.54 -15.68 5.92
N THR A 166 -16.96 -16.29 4.80
CA THR A 166 -18.37 -16.67 4.59
C THR A 166 -18.79 -17.75 5.58
N HIS A 167 -17.94 -18.76 5.80
CA HIS A 167 -18.21 -19.84 6.76
C HIS A 167 -18.28 -19.31 8.20
N LEU A 168 -17.30 -18.51 8.63
CA LEU A 168 -17.30 -17.87 9.94
C LEU A 168 -18.52 -16.96 10.14
N GLY A 169 -18.97 -16.29 9.08
CA GLY A 169 -20.22 -15.53 9.08
C GLY A 169 -21.47 -16.39 9.32
N ARG A 170 -21.54 -17.59 8.74
CA ARG A 170 -22.67 -18.53 8.92
C ARG A 170 -22.76 -19.09 10.33
N ILE A 171 -21.64 -19.22 11.02
CA ILE A 171 -21.57 -19.72 12.41
C ILE A 171 -21.48 -18.60 13.45
N ASN A 172 -21.72 -17.34 13.07
CA ASN A 172 -21.64 -16.16 13.94
C ASN A 172 -20.27 -15.92 14.63
N LEU A 173 -19.18 -16.44 14.05
CA LEU A 173 -17.80 -16.25 14.52
C LEU A 173 -16.99 -15.33 13.60
N ASN A 174 -17.65 -14.49 12.80
CA ASN A 174 -16.95 -13.55 11.93
C ASN A 174 -16.26 -12.45 12.77
N PRO A 175 -14.91 -12.34 12.73
CA PRO A 175 -14.21 -11.35 13.54
C PRO A 175 -14.59 -9.92 13.16
N ALA A 176 -14.50 -9.02 14.13
CA ALA A 176 -14.64 -7.59 13.88
C ALA A 176 -13.56 -7.08 12.90
N LEU A 177 -13.85 -5.98 12.18
CA LEU A 177 -12.93 -5.42 11.18
C LEU A 177 -11.53 -5.12 11.74
N PRO A 178 -11.37 -4.48 12.92
CA PRO A 178 -10.06 -4.25 13.52
C PRO A 178 -9.27 -5.53 13.76
N ILE A 179 -9.93 -6.61 14.22
CA ILE A 179 -9.31 -7.92 14.44
C ILE A 179 -8.80 -8.51 13.11
N LYS A 180 -9.55 -8.36 12.02
CA LYS A 180 -9.08 -8.83 10.69
C LYS A 180 -7.86 -8.04 10.18
N PHE A 181 -7.80 -6.74 10.48
CA PHE A 181 -6.61 -5.93 10.22
C PHE A 181 -5.43 -6.36 11.10
N ALA A 182 -5.67 -6.60 12.39
CA ALA A 182 -4.66 -7.11 13.31
C ALA A 182 -4.08 -8.45 12.84
N LEU A 183 -4.93 -9.38 12.36
CA LEU A 183 -4.47 -10.64 11.74
C LEU A 183 -3.55 -10.39 10.54
N GLY A 184 -3.87 -9.40 9.70
CA GLY A 184 -3.03 -9.04 8.56
C GLY A 184 -1.66 -8.49 8.98
N LEU A 185 -1.63 -7.67 10.02
CA LEU A 185 -0.39 -7.13 10.61
C LEU A 185 0.43 -8.20 11.32
N VAL A 186 -0.21 -9.17 11.99
CA VAL A 186 0.48 -10.32 12.58
C VAL A 186 1.12 -11.17 11.48
N LEU A 187 0.40 -11.47 10.39
CA LEU A 187 0.97 -12.19 9.24
C LEU A 187 2.13 -11.41 8.61
N MET A 188 2.03 -10.08 8.53
CA MET A 188 3.13 -9.22 8.10
C MET A 188 4.34 -9.36 9.04
N ALA A 189 4.14 -9.29 10.35
CA ALA A 189 5.22 -9.47 11.34
C ALA A 189 5.89 -10.85 11.20
N VAL A 190 5.10 -11.93 11.08
CA VAL A 190 5.62 -13.29 10.89
C VAL A 190 6.41 -13.38 9.59
N SER A 191 6.01 -12.68 8.52
CA SER A 191 6.78 -12.66 7.26
C SER A 191 8.18 -12.09 7.45
N PHE A 192 8.34 -11.02 8.26
CA PHE A 192 9.65 -10.46 8.57
C PHE A 192 10.46 -11.32 9.54
N VAL A 193 9.81 -12.08 10.42
CA VAL A 193 10.49 -13.11 11.24
C VAL A 193 11.12 -14.18 10.34
N ILE A 194 10.42 -14.65 9.31
CA ILE A 194 10.96 -15.59 8.32
C ILE A 194 12.16 -14.99 7.58
N MET A 195 12.10 -13.70 7.25
CA MET A 195 13.23 -13.01 6.64
C MET A 195 14.43 -12.83 7.58
N LEU A 196 14.24 -12.64 8.88
CA LEU A 196 15.35 -12.58 9.83
C LEU A 196 16.15 -13.89 9.84
N PHE A 197 15.48 -15.05 9.82
CA PHE A 197 16.17 -16.33 9.68
C PHE A 197 16.91 -16.46 8.35
N ALA A 198 16.35 -15.90 7.27
CA ALA A 198 17.02 -15.89 5.97
C ALA A 198 18.27 -14.99 5.97
N VAL A 199 18.22 -13.85 6.67
CA VAL A 199 19.34 -12.91 6.83
C VAL A 199 20.45 -13.54 7.68
N GLU A 200 20.10 -14.18 8.80
CA GLU A 200 21.06 -14.90 9.65
C GLU A 200 21.78 -16.01 8.86
N LEU A 201 21.03 -16.81 8.09
CA LEU A 201 21.63 -17.83 7.23
C LEU A 201 22.50 -17.24 6.11
N ALA A 202 22.10 -16.08 5.56
CA ALA A 202 22.86 -15.39 4.53
C ALA A 202 24.19 -14.82 5.06
N MET A 203 24.25 -14.42 6.33
CA MET A 203 25.51 -13.98 6.96
C MET A 203 26.57 -15.09 6.99
N GLU A 204 26.13 -16.35 7.06
CA GLU A 204 27.04 -17.51 7.11
C GLU A 204 27.31 -18.11 5.73
N THR A 205 26.29 -18.19 4.88
CA THR A 205 26.28 -19.08 3.70
C THR A 205 25.66 -18.48 2.44
N ALA A 206 25.57 -17.14 2.31
CA ALA A 206 25.01 -16.53 1.11
C ALA A 206 25.68 -17.06 -0.19
N PRO A 207 24.90 -17.32 -1.26
CA PRO A 207 23.46 -17.03 -1.40
C PRO A 207 22.53 -18.08 -0.78
N VAL A 208 21.39 -17.64 -0.22
CA VAL A 208 20.35 -18.52 0.33
C VAL A 208 19.26 -18.83 -0.69
N GLY A 209 18.52 -19.94 -0.51
CA GLY A 209 17.49 -20.32 -1.49
C GLY A 209 16.28 -19.37 -1.55
N MET A 210 15.75 -19.14 -2.75
CA MET A 210 14.56 -18.28 -3.00
C MET A 210 13.29 -18.65 -2.21
N ARG A 211 13.23 -19.85 -1.62
CA ARG A 211 12.10 -20.31 -0.79
C ARG A 211 11.77 -19.35 0.36
N TRP A 212 12.77 -18.68 0.93
CA TRP A 212 12.58 -17.72 2.02
C TRP A 212 11.74 -16.51 1.58
N LEU A 213 12.04 -15.95 0.40
CA LEU A 213 11.26 -14.87 -0.19
C LEU A 213 9.88 -15.33 -0.62
N ILE A 214 9.76 -16.52 -1.22
CA ILE A 214 8.47 -17.08 -1.63
C ILE A 214 7.53 -17.27 -0.42
N LEU A 215 8.04 -17.80 0.70
CA LEU A 215 7.27 -17.94 1.95
C LEU A 215 6.91 -16.58 2.55
N THR A 216 7.83 -15.61 2.50
CA THR A 216 7.57 -14.24 2.95
C THR A 216 6.44 -13.61 2.15
N TYR A 217 6.48 -13.67 0.82
CA TYR A 217 5.42 -13.16 -0.05
C TYR A 217 4.10 -13.91 0.12
N LEU A 218 4.12 -15.21 0.42
CA LEU A 218 2.92 -15.96 0.76
C LEU A 218 2.24 -15.39 2.01
N LEU A 219 2.99 -15.19 3.09
CA LEU A 219 2.46 -14.64 4.34
C LEU A 219 1.97 -13.20 4.18
N GLN A 220 2.72 -12.36 3.46
CA GLN A 220 2.31 -11.00 3.13
C GLN A 220 1.02 -11.00 2.31
N THR A 221 0.89 -11.90 1.32
CA THR A 221 -0.33 -12.04 0.52
C THR A 221 -1.51 -12.52 1.35
N TRP A 222 -1.30 -13.47 2.27
CA TRP A 222 -2.36 -13.87 3.20
C TRP A 222 -2.81 -12.70 4.07
N GLY A 223 -1.88 -11.88 4.56
CA GLY A 223 -2.21 -10.65 5.28
C GLY A 223 -2.96 -9.63 4.41
N GLU A 224 -2.59 -9.52 3.13
CA GLU A 224 -3.30 -8.66 2.16
C GLU A 224 -4.75 -9.12 2.01
N LEU A 225 -4.97 -10.43 1.89
CA LEU A 225 -6.31 -11.02 1.76
C LEU A 225 -7.16 -10.89 3.03
N THR A 226 -6.57 -10.69 4.21
CA THR A 226 -7.33 -10.36 5.42
C THR A 226 -7.70 -8.89 5.52
N LEU A 227 -6.95 -7.99 4.88
CA LEU A 227 -7.06 -6.54 5.07
C LEU A 227 -7.67 -5.81 3.87
N SER A 228 -7.16 -6.03 2.66
CA SER A 228 -7.42 -5.19 1.47
C SER A 228 -8.91 -5.18 1.03
N PRO A 229 -9.58 -6.34 0.83
CA PRO A 229 -10.98 -6.35 0.36
C PRO A 229 -11.95 -5.74 1.38
N ILE A 230 -11.69 -5.95 2.67
CA ILE A 230 -12.56 -5.48 3.74
C ILE A 230 -12.30 -4.01 4.11
N GLY A 231 -11.07 -3.53 3.95
CA GLY A 231 -10.69 -2.15 4.23
C GLY A 231 -11.40 -1.20 3.30
N LEU A 232 -11.31 -1.47 2.00
CA LEU A 232 -12.02 -0.67 0.99
C LEU A 232 -13.54 -0.70 1.18
N ALA A 233 -14.10 -1.88 1.51
CA ALA A 233 -15.51 -2.02 1.81
C ALA A 233 -15.93 -1.25 3.09
N ALA A 234 -15.07 -1.20 4.11
CA ALA A 234 -15.32 -0.45 5.34
C ALA A 234 -15.32 1.06 5.08
N PHE A 235 -14.34 1.56 4.32
CA PHE A 235 -14.29 2.97 3.90
C PHE A 235 -15.48 3.34 3.01
N SER A 236 -16.04 2.42 2.23
CA SER A 236 -17.30 2.67 1.52
C SER A 236 -18.51 2.71 2.47
N ARG A 237 -18.63 1.73 3.37
CA ARG A 237 -19.82 1.50 4.19
C ARG A 237 -19.97 2.45 5.38
N TYR A 238 -18.87 2.78 6.05
CA TYR A 238 -18.88 3.53 7.31
C TYR A 238 -18.65 5.03 7.13
N SER A 239 -18.29 5.46 5.91
CA SER A 239 -18.04 6.86 5.62
C SER A 239 -19.31 7.71 5.64
N PRO A 240 -19.23 8.97 6.10
CA PRO A 240 -20.34 9.91 5.94
C PRO A 240 -20.67 10.11 4.47
N LYS A 241 -21.96 10.05 4.11
CA LYS A 241 -22.41 10.09 2.69
C LYS A 241 -21.88 11.30 1.93
N LYS A 242 -21.77 12.45 2.60
CA LYS A 242 -21.27 13.70 2.04
C LYS A 242 -19.78 13.65 1.67
N TYR A 243 -19.00 12.78 2.32
CA TYR A 243 -17.54 12.79 2.25
C TYR A 243 -16.94 11.48 1.70
N ILE A 244 -17.75 10.55 1.17
CA ILE A 244 -17.31 9.23 0.67
C ILE A 244 -16.07 9.34 -0.24
N GLY A 245 -16.08 10.25 -1.23
CA GLY A 245 -14.93 10.40 -2.14
C GLY A 245 -13.64 10.83 -1.44
N GLN A 246 -13.74 11.68 -0.43
CA GLN A 246 -12.58 12.12 0.37
C GLN A 246 -12.10 11.02 1.31
N MET A 247 -13.00 10.16 1.79
CA MET A 247 -12.63 8.99 2.59
C MET A 247 -11.88 7.95 1.76
N PHE A 248 -12.24 7.74 0.49
CA PHE A 248 -11.37 6.98 -0.43
C PHE A 248 -10.03 7.65 -0.65
N GLY A 249 -9.98 8.99 -0.71
CA GLY A 249 -8.73 9.75 -0.71
C GLY A 249 -7.86 9.44 0.50
N LEU A 250 -8.44 9.36 1.70
CA LEU A 250 -7.73 8.95 2.92
C LEU A 250 -7.23 7.50 2.85
N TRP A 251 -8.01 6.57 2.29
CA TRP A 251 -7.53 5.19 2.10
C TRP A 251 -6.25 5.13 1.25
N PHE A 252 -6.24 5.83 0.11
CA PHE A 252 -5.04 5.90 -0.73
C PHE A 252 -3.91 6.72 -0.10
N LEU A 253 -4.23 7.70 0.74
CA LEU A 253 -3.23 8.44 1.51
C LEU A 253 -2.53 7.52 2.53
N ALA A 254 -3.25 6.59 3.16
CA ALA A 254 -2.64 5.57 4.01
C ALA A 254 -1.64 4.70 3.23
N SER A 255 -2.02 4.25 2.02
CA SER A 255 -1.10 3.52 1.13
C SER A 255 0.11 4.37 0.73
N ALA A 256 -0.07 5.66 0.45
CA ALA A 256 1.02 6.57 0.13
C ALA A 256 2.01 6.74 1.30
N ILE A 257 1.50 6.93 2.52
CA ILE A 257 2.33 6.97 3.74
C ILE A 257 3.08 5.64 3.90
N GLY A 258 2.38 4.51 3.72
CA GLY A 258 2.98 3.18 3.75
C GLY A 258 4.15 3.06 2.76
N GLY A 259 3.94 3.41 1.49
CA GLY A 259 4.99 3.35 0.47
C GLY A 259 6.19 4.25 0.76
N VAL A 260 5.98 5.46 1.31
CA VAL A 260 7.09 6.35 1.71
C VAL A 260 7.86 5.75 2.89
N LEU A 261 7.17 5.24 3.91
CA LEU A 261 7.80 4.51 5.02
C LEU A 261 8.55 3.27 4.53
N ALA A 262 8.00 2.56 3.53
CA ALA A 262 8.66 1.41 2.94
C ALA A 262 9.97 1.81 2.24
N GLY A 263 9.98 2.95 1.55
CA GLY A 263 11.19 3.51 0.95
C GLY A 263 12.25 3.92 1.97
N LEU A 264 11.84 4.58 3.07
CA LEU A 264 12.76 4.99 4.14
C LEU A 264 13.37 3.78 4.86
N LEU A 265 12.52 2.86 5.34
CA LEU A 265 12.96 1.62 6.01
C LEU A 265 13.77 0.74 5.06
N GLY A 266 13.38 0.70 3.78
CA GLY A 266 14.14 0.01 2.76
C GLY A 266 15.52 0.62 2.54
N GLY A 267 15.64 1.94 2.57
CA GLY A 267 16.92 2.65 2.54
C GLY A 267 17.79 2.33 3.75
N ASP A 268 17.22 2.41 4.95
CA ASP A 268 17.94 2.08 6.20
C ASP A 268 18.42 0.61 6.22
N ALA A 269 17.62 -0.31 5.67
CA ALA A 269 18.00 -1.72 5.60
C ALA A 269 19.23 -1.97 4.71
N LEU A 270 19.56 -1.05 3.80
CA LEU A 270 20.62 -1.20 2.81
C LEU A 270 21.92 -0.49 3.19
N ASP A 271 21.94 0.27 4.28
CA ASP A 271 23.04 1.17 4.64
C ASP A 271 24.37 0.43 4.90
N ALA A 272 24.31 -0.72 5.56
CA ALA A 272 25.46 -1.56 5.91
C ALA A 272 25.31 -3.02 5.43
N GLY A 273 24.51 -3.26 4.38
CA GLY A 273 24.24 -4.61 3.88
C GLY A 273 23.45 -5.47 4.87
N LEU A 274 23.79 -6.75 5.03
CA LEU A 274 23.04 -7.67 5.90
C LEU A 274 23.02 -7.23 7.38
N GLU A 275 24.04 -6.51 7.86
CA GLU A 275 24.11 -6.02 9.25
C GLU A 275 23.01 -5.00 9.56
N SER A 276 22.62 -4.16 8.59
CA SER A 276 21.54 -3.17 8.75
C SER A 276 20.14 -3.75 8.52
N ILE A 277 20.00 -4.85 7.77
CA ILE A 277 18.69 -5.49 7.51
C ILE A 277 18.08 -6.02 8.81
N SER A 278 18.87 -6.69 9.65
CA SER A 278 18.38 -7.33 10.87
C SER A 278 17.75 -6.35 11.89
N PRO A 279 18.38 -5.21 12.24
CA PRO A 279 17.76 -4.20 13.10
C PRO A 279 16.47 -3.63 12.52
N VAL A 280 16.43 -3.35 11.22
CA VAL A 280 15.24 -2.79 10.56
C VAL A 280 14.09 -3.78 10.58
N PHE A 281 14.32 -5.04 10.20
CA PHE A 281 13.26 -6.06 10.23
C PHE A 281 12.78 -6.34 11.65
N ASN A 282 13.66 -6.32 12.65
CA ASN A 282 13.27 -6.38 14.06
C ASN A 282 12.39 -5.20 14.49
N PHE A 283 12.71 -3.98 14.05
CA PHE A 283 11.87 -2.81 14.28
C PHE A 283 10.50 -2.99 13.63
N MET A 284 10.46 -3.43 12.37
CA MET A 284 9.21 -3.65 11.62
C MET A 284 8.31 -4.69 12.30
N ILE A 285 8.87 -5.80 12.78
CA ILE A 285 8.13 -6.82 13.56
C ILE A 285 7.46 -6.18 14.78
N LYS A 286 8.22 -5.43 15.59
CA LYS A 286 7.69 -4.76 16.79
C LYS A 286 6.63 -3.72 16.42
N TYR A 287 6.86 -2.97 15.36
CA TYR A 287 5.93 -1.97 14.83
C TYR A 287 4.58 -2.60 14.44
N TYR A 288 4.58 -3.71 13.70
CA TYR A 288 3.35 -4.39 13.30
C TYR A 288 2.63 -5.04 14.48
N LEU A 289 3.35 -5.69 15.39
CA LEU A 289 2.75 -6.31 16.57
C LEU A 289 2.14 -5.27 17.53
N ALA A 290 2.81 -4.13 17.72
CA ALA A 290 2.28 -3.04 18.54
C ALA A 290 0.96 -2.50 17.97
N ILE A 291 0.88 -2.26 16.66
CA ILE A 291 -0.35 -1.78 16.02
C ILE A 291 -1.43 -2.87 16.02
N ALA A 292 -1.06 -4.13 15.80
CA ALA A 292 -1.99 -5.25 15.90
C ALA A 292 -2.63 -5.34 17.30
N LEU A 293 -1.85 -5.15 18.36
CA LEU A 293 -2.35 -5.13 19.74
C LEU A 293 -3.30 -3.96 20.01
N ILE A 294 -3.06 -2.79 19.42
CA ILE A 294 -3.97 -1.62 19.54
C ILE A 294 -5.31 -1.88 18.84
N LEU A 295 -5.32 -2.73 17.80
CA LEU A 295 -6.52 -3.05 17.03
C LEU A 295 -7.37 -4.18 17.64
N ILE A 296 -6.86 -4.90 18.62
CA ILE A 296 -7.56 -5.99 19.34
C ILE A 296 -8.30 -5.41 20.54
#